data_AF-A0A8J5YYS7-F1
#
_entry.id   AF-A0A8J5YYS7-F1
#
_cell.length_a   1.000
_cell.length_b   1.000
_cell.length_c   1.000
_cell.angle_alpha   90.00
_cell.angle_beta   90.00
_cell.angle_gamma   90.00
#
_symmetry.space_group_name_H-M   'P 1'
#
loop_
_entity.id
_entity.type
_entity.pdbx_description
1 polymer ?
#
loop_
_entity_poly.entity_id
_entity_poly.type
_entity_poly.pdbx_seq_one_letter_code
_entity_poly.pdbx_strand_id
1 'polypeptide(L)'
;MYKTNWGIEHSLKDILEAHKSPFTGQGHKGLYEILTTSWHAQLSLNLAMLGPLIIVVAHHMYSIPSYPYLATDYGTQLSFFTHHIWIGGFLIVGSAAHATIFMVRDYDPTTRYNDLLDHVLRHRDTFVG
;
A
#
# COMPACT_ATOMS: atom_id res chain seq x y z
N MET A 1 -10.64 12.66 -14.12
CA MET A 1 -9.56 11.69 -13.87
C MET A 1 -9.93 10.25 -14.23
N TYR A 2 -11.02 9.68 -13.70
CA TYR A 2 -11.42 8.28 -13.94
C TYR A 2 -12.71 8.16 -14.76
N LYS A 3 -12.72 7.23 -15.72
CA LYS A 3 -13.85 6.97 -16.61
C LYS A 3 -15.02 6.35 -15.84
N THR A 4 -16.21 6.90 -16.08
CA THR A 4 -17.49 6.41 -15.54
C THR A 4 -18.51 6.24 -16.67
N ASN A 5 -19.80 6.16 -16.36
CA ASN A 5 -20.88 5.91 -17.31
C ASN A 5 -20.97 6.92 -18.47
N TRP A 6 -20.39 8.12 -18.31
CA TRP A 6 -20.39 9.17 -19.34
C TRP A 6 -19.24 9.09 -20.34
N GLY A 7 -18.41 8.03 -20.27
CA GLY A 7 -17.45 7.67 -21.33
C GLY A 7 -16.22 8.57 -21.48
N ILE A 8 -16.22 9.75 -20.85
CA ILE A 8 -15.11 10.69 -20.78
C ILE A 8 -14.16 10.24 -19.65
N GLU A 9 -12.85 10.49 -19.80
CA GLU A 9 -11.75 10.17 -18.85
C GLU A 9 -11.05 8.80 -19.05
N HIS A 10 -10.10 8.48 -18.16
CA HIS A 10 -9.23 7.30 -18.26
C HIS A 10 -9.76 6.08 -17.49
N SER A 11 -9.68 4.90 -18.11
CA SER A 11 -9.86 3.62 -17.43
C SER A 11 -8.60 3.27 -16.63
N LEU A 12 -8.75 2.86 -15.37
CA LEU A 12 -7.61 2.46 -14.52
C LEU A 12 -6.82 1.29 -15.14
N LYS A 13 -7.54 0.33 -15.73
CA LYS A 13 -6.94 -0.82 -16.39
C LYS A 13 -6.08 -0.40 -17.58
N ASP A 14 -6.59 0.51 -18.41
CA ASP A 14 -5.88 0.99 -19.59
C ASP A 14 -4.63 1.78 -19.19
N ILE A 15 -4.71 2.59 -18.13
CA ILE A 15 -3.56 3.29 -17.57
C ILE A 15 -2.50 2.28 -17.11
N LEU A 16 -2.88 1.27 -16.34
CA LEU A 16 -1.93 0.27 -15.82
C LEU A 16 -1.25 -0.51 -16.96
N GLU A 17 -2.03 -1.00 -17.92
CA GLU A 17 -1.49 -1.79 -19.03
C GLU A 17 -0.63 -0.97 -20.00
N ALA A 18 -0.85 0.35 -20.09
CA ALA A 18 0.01 1.24 -20.88
C ALA A 18 1.41 1.42 -20.27
N HIS A 19 1.58 1.23 -18.96
CA HIS A 19 2.86 1.41 -18.28
C HIS A 19 3.72 0.13 -18.31
N LYS A 20 4.50 0.01 -19.39
CA LYS A 20 5.50 -1.05 -19.60
C LYS A 20 6.86 -0.45 -19.94
N SER A 21 7.92 -1.14 -19.53
CA SER A 21 9.31 -0.76 -19.80
C SER A 21 10.08 -1.96 -20.35
N PRO A 22 11.12 -1.76 -21.17
CA PRO A 22 11.99 -2.83 -21.67
C PRO A 22 12.54 -3.75 -20.57
N PHE A 23 12.70 -3.23 -19.34
CA PHE A 23 13.25 -3.97 -18.22
C PHE A 23 12.21 -4.69 -17.35
N THR A 24 10.92 -4.40 -17.51
CA THR A 24 9.86 -4.85 -16.59
C THR A 24 8.87 -5.83 -17.23
N GLY A 25 9.22 -6.44 -18.37
CA GLY A 25 8.37 -7.40 -19.06
C GLY A 25 7.00 -6.83 -19.43
N GLN A 26 5.93 -7.46 -18.95
CA GLN A 26 4.54 -7.05 -19.16
C GLN A 26 4.09 -5.89 -18.27
N GLY A 27 4.96 -5.33 -17.42
CA GLY A 27 4.66 -4.17 -16.59
C GLY A 27 3.54 -4.45 -15.58
N HIS A 28 2.57 -3.56 -15.47
CA HIS A 28 1.47 -3.65 -14.51
C HIS A 28 0.28 -4.51 -14.98
N LYS A 29 0.44 -5.30 -16.05
CA LYS A 29 -0.61 -6.20 -16.52
C LYS A 29 -1.02 -7.16 -15.41
N GLY A 30 -2.32 -7.31 -15.17
CA GLY A 30 -2.85 -8.19 -14.10
C GLY A 30 -3.03 -7.51 -12.74
N LEU A 31 -2.44 -6.33 -12.51
CA LEU A 31 -2.55 -5.63 -11.22
C LEU A 31 -3.98 -5.15 -10.95
N TYR A 32 -4.69 -4.71 -11.98
CA TYR A 32 -6.09 -4.33 -11.87
C TYR A 32 -6.94 -5.51 -11.38
N GLU A 33 -6.71 -6.70 -11.95
CA GLU A 33 -7.38 -7.93 -11.57
C GLU A 33 -7.03 -8.34 -10.14
N ILE A 34 -5.76 -8.26 -9.72
CA ILE A 34 -5.34 -8.52 -8.33
C ILE A 34 -6.15 -7.65 -7.36
N LEU A 35 -6.14 -6.35 -7.59
CA LEU A 35 -6.76 -5.39 -6.69
C LEU A 35 -8.29 -5.41 -6.76
N THR A 36 -8.91 -5.96 -7.79
CA THR A 36 -10.38 -6.05 -7.86
C THR A 36 -10.94 -7.39 -7.42
N THR A 37 -10.11 -8.44 -7.41
CA THR A 37 -10.54 -9.81 -7.04
C THR A 37 -10.12 -10.23 -5.64
N SER A 38 -9.01 -9.71 -5.11
CA SER A 38 -8.53 -10.06 -3.77
C SER A 38 -8.75 -8.94 -2.76
N TRP A 39 -9.54 -9.25 -1.72
CA TRP A 39 -9.68 -8.39 -0.55
C TRP A 39 -8.39 -8.29 0.27
N HIS A 40 -7.58 -9.36 0.31
CA HIS A 40 -6.31 -9.34 1.02
C HIS A 40 -5.29 -8.43 0.33
N ALA A 41 -5.27 -8.39 -1.00
CA ALA A 41 -4.43 -7.45 -1.75
C ALA A 41 -4.83 -5.99 -1.49
N GLN A 42 -6.13 -5.67 -1.54
CA GLN A 42 -6.61 -4.32 -1.22
C GLN A 42 -6.29 -3.92 0.22
N LEU A 43 -6.58 -4.80 1.19
CA LEU A 43 -6.35 -4.53 2.60
C LEU A 43 -4.85 -4.35 2.88
N SER A 44 -3.99 -5.19 2.31
CA SER A 44 -2.54 -5.05 2.41
C SER A 44 -2.07 -3.67 1.94
N LEU A 45 -2.52 -3.21 0.77
CA LEU A 45 -2.13 -1.92 0.23
C LEU A 45 -2.64 -0.75 1.09
N ASN A 46 -3.90 -0.82 1.53
CA ASN A 46 -4.50 0.22 2.37
C ASN A 46 -3.77 0.35 3.72
N LEU A 47 -3.43 -0.78 4.34
CA LEU A 47 -2.65 -0.79 5.59
C LEU A 47 -1.21 -0.29 5.37
N ALA A 48 -0.59 -0.63 4.23
CA ALA A 48 0.75 -0.14 3.87
C ALA A 48 0.80 1.38 3.74
N MET A 49 -0.29 2.00 3.25
CA MET A 49 -0.38 3.45 3.12
C MET A 49 -0.79 4.12 4.43
N LEU A 50 -1.75 3.55 5.14
CA LEU A 50 -2.31 4.14 6.36
C LEU A 50 -1.34 4.08 7.55
N GLY A 51 -0.56 3.00 7.69
CA GLY A 51 0.39 2.86 8.79
C GLY A 51 1.45 3.98 8.83
N PRO A 52 2.23 4.19 7.75
CA PRO A 52 3.17 5.30 7.66
C PRO A 52 2.48 6.67 7.74
N LEU A 53 1.28 6.83 7.18
CA LEU A 53 0.53 8.08 7.31
C LEU A 53 0.25 8.41 8.78
N ILE A 54 -0.18 7.44 9.58
CA ILE A 54 -0.43 7.64 11.02
C ILE A 54 0.87 7.97 11.77
N ILE A 55 2.00 7.37 11.40
CA ILE A 55 3.32 7.74 11.96
C ILE A 55 3.68 9.19 11.59
N VAL A 56 3.41 9.60 10.35
CA VAL A 56 3.62 10.98 9.91
C VAL A 56 2.72 11.94 10.70
N VAL A 57 1.46 11.57 10.94
CA VAL A 57 0.54 12.33 11.81
C VAL A 57 1.12 12.51 13.21
N ALA A 58 1.72 11.47 13.81
CA ALA A 58 2.36 11.57 15.12
C ALA A 58 3.45 12.65 15.14
N HIS A 59 4.33 12.65 14.14
CA HIS A 59 5.41 13.65 14.01
C HIS A 59 4.87 15.07 13.78
N HIS A 60 3.81 15.20 12.97
CA HIS A 60 3.18 16.48 12.70
C HIS A 60 2.48 17.04 13.94
N MET A 61 1.73 16.23 14.69
CA MET A 61 1.00 16.70 15.88
C MET A 61 1.91 17.13 17.02
N TYR A 62 3.06 16.46 17.18
CA TYR A 62 4.09 16.85 18.14
C TYR A 62 4.73 18.20 17.76
N SER A 63 5.04 18.40 16.48
CA SER A 63 5.79 19.58 16.00
C SER A 63 4.89 20.78 15.69
N ILE A 64 3.62 20.53 15.37
CA ILE A 64 2.62 21.52 14.99
C ILE A 64 1.32 21.21 15.77
N PRO A 65 1.24 21.59 17.06
CA PRO A 65 0.06 21.33 17.88
C PRO A 65 -1.18 22.03 17.29
N SER A 66 -2.13 21.24 16.79
CA SER A 66 -3.33 21.73 16.09
C SER A 66 -4.47 22.16 17.02
N TYR A 67 -4.39 21.81 18.31
CA TYR A 67 -5.43 22.09 19.29
C TYR A 67 -4.99 23.15 20.31
N PRO A 68 -5.88 24.07 20.72
CA PRO A 68 -5.58 25.06 21.76
C PRO A 68 -5.13 24.39 23.06
N TYR A 69 -4.14 24.98 23.74
CA TYR A 69 -3.55 24.50 25.01
C TYR A 69 -2.85 23.14 24.98
N LEU A 70 -2.84 22.44 23.84
CA LEU A 70 -2.18 21.13 23.71
C LEU A 70 -0.65 21.24 23.81
N ALA A 71 -0.05 22.35 23.34
CA ALA A 71 1.40 22.56 23.37
C ALA A 71 1.98 22.59 24.81
N THR A 72 1.17 22.96 25.79
CA THR A 72 1.56 23.05 27.21
C THR A 72 1.17 21.80 28.01
N ASP A 73 0.31 20.95 27.46
CA ASP A 73 -0.05 19.67 28.06
C ASP A 73 0.88 18.56 27.57
N TYR A 74 2.01 18.43 28.25
CA TYR A 74 3.06 17.46 27.91
C TYR A 74 2.59 16.00 28.00
N GLY A 75 1.68 15.69 28.92
CA GLY A 75 1.17 14.34 29.11
C GLY A 75 0.34 13.89 27.91
N THR A 76 -0.55 14.76 27.43
CA THR A 76 -1.37 14.49 26.25
C THR A 76 -0.53 14.43 24.97
N GLN A 77 0.46 15.31 24.81
CA GLN A 77 1.39 15.28 23.67
C GLN A 77 2.17 13.96 23.58
N LEU A 78 2.78 13.52 24.67
CA LEU A 78 3.53 12.26 24.72
C LEU A 78 2.60 11.06 24.45
N SER A 79 1.40 11.08 25.02
CA SER A 79 0.41 10.01 24.86
C SER A 79 -0.06 9.91 23.41
N PHE A 80 -0.40 11.02 22.74
CA PHE A 80 -0.80 11.00 21.34
C PHE A 80 0.33 10.55 20.42
N PHE A 81 1.56 11.02 20.64
CA PHE A 81 2.70 10.60 19.85
C PHE A 81 2.91 9.08 19.94
N THR A 82 3.05 8.56 21.16
CA THR A 82 3.27 7.12 21.39
C THR A 82 2.12 6.27 20.87
N HIS A 83 0.88 6.68 21.08
CA HIS A 83 -0.31 6.00 20.58
C HIS A 83 -0.29 5.85 19.05
N HIS A 84 -0.05 6.94 18.31
CA HIS A 84 -0.04 6.90 16.84
C HIS A 84 1.17 6.13 16.30
N ILE A 85 2.35 6.23 16.93
CA ILE A 85 3.51 5.41 16.55
C ILE A 85 3.19 3.91 16.65
N TRP A 86 2.59 3.47 17.76
CA TRP A 86 2.23 2.07 17.95
C TRP A 86 1.17 1.59 16.97
N ILE A 87 0.09 2.36 16.77
CA ILE A 87 -0.95 2.02 15.79
C ILE A 87 -0.34 1.91 14.39
N GLY A 88 0.46 2.90 13.97
CA GLY A 88 1.10 2.88 12.67
C GLY A 88 2.00 1.66 12.49
N GLY A 89 2.77 1.29 13.52
CA GLY A 89 3.56 0.06 13.53
C GLY A 89 2.73 -1.21 13.36
N PHE A 90 1.62 -1.34 14.10
CA PHE A 90 0.72 -2.49 13.97
C PHE A 90 0.10 -2.60 12.57
N LEU A 91 -0.28 -1.48 11.95
CA LEU A 91 -0.84 -1.49 10.60
C LEU A 91 0.21 -1.86 9.54
N ILE A 92 1.47 -1.41 9.69
CA ILE A 92 2.57 -1.82 8.79
C ILE A 92 2.79 -3.33 8.86
N VAL A 93 2.85 -3.90 10.06
CA VAL A 93 2.99 -5.36 10.23
C VAL A 93 1.76 -6.09 9.68
N GLY A 94 0.56 -5.57 9.92
CA GLY A 94 -0.69 -6.11 9.38
C GLY A 94 -0.72 -6.09 7.84
N SER A 95 -0.14 -5.06 7.21
CA SER A 95 0.03 -5.01 5.75
C SER A 95 0.87 -6.18 5.26
N ALA A 96 2.06 -6.40 5.83
CA ALA A 96 2.93 -7.51 5.44
C ALA A 96 2.25 -8.89 5.67
N ALA A 97 1.49 -9.03 6.75
CA ALA A 97 0.70 -10.24 7.00
C ALA A 97 -0.34 -10.48 5.90
N HIS A 98 -1.11 -9.45 5.51
CA HIS A 98 -2.10 -9.58 4.45
C HIS A 98 -1.49 -9.75 3.05
N ALA A 99 -0.31 -9.16 2.78
CA ALA A 99 0.45 -9.43 1.56
C ALA A 99 0.83 -10.92 1.46
N THR A 100 1.26 -11.51 2.58
CA THR A 100 1.61 -12.93 2.64
C THR A 100 0.38 -13.81 2.46
N ILE A 101 -0.75 -13.47 3.09
CA ILE A 101 -2.01 -14.21 2.91
C ILE A 101 -2.46 -14.16 1.45
N PHE A 102 -2.37 -12.99 0.80
CA PHE A 102 -2.64 -12.83 -0.62
C PHE A 102 -1.77 -13.78 -1.46
N MET A 103 -0.46 -13.82 -1.22
CA MET A 103 0.48 -14.68 -1.95
C MET A 103 0.17 -16.17 -1.81
N VAL A 104 -0.38 -16.60 -0.68
CA VAL A 104 -0.71 -18.02 -0.43
C VAL A 104 -2.07 -18.41 -1.01
N ARG A 105 -3.07 -17.52 -0.93
CA ARG A 105 -4.47 -17.86 -1.24
C ARG A 105 -4.95 -17.42 -2.61
N ASP A 106 -4.61 -16.20 -3.00
CA ASP A 106 -5.27 -15.52 -4.11
C ASP A 106 -4.32 -15.27 -5.29
N TYR A 107 -3.01 -15.50 -5.10
CA TYR A 107 -2.02 -15.41 -6.17
C TYR A 107 -2.04 -16.68 -7.04
N ASP A 108 -2.18 -16.50 -8.34
CA ASP A 108 -2.15 -17.57 -9.34
C ASP A 108 -1.02 -17.32 -10.36
N PRO A 109 0.03 -18.16 -10.40
CA PRO A 109 1.14 -17.99 -11.32
C PRO A 109 0.78 -18.28 -12.77
N THR A 110 -0.31 -19.01 -13.04
CA THR A 110 -0.71 -19.37 -14.41
C THR A 110 -1.28 -18.18 -15.19
N THR A 111 -1.87 -17.22 -14.48
CA THR A 111 -2.43 -15.99 -15.04
C THR A 111 -1.49 -14.78 -14.92
N ARG A 112 -0.34 -14.94 -14.25
CA ARG A 112 0.61 -13.86 -13.91
C ARG A 112 2.01 -14.16 -14.42
N TYR A 113 2.12 -14.17 -15.75
CA TYR A 113 3.38 -14.46 -16.43
C TYR A 113 4.11 -13.18 -16.87
N ASN A 114 5.36 -13.04 -16.41
CA ASN A 114 6.31 -11.99 -16.79
C ASN A 114 5.76 -10.57 -16.53
N ASP A 115 4.91 -10.41 -15.53
CA ASP A 115 4.52 -9.12 -14.98
C ASP A 115 5.53 -8.66 -13.91
N LEU A 116 5.32 -7.47 -13.35
CA LEU A 116 6.21 -6.93 -12.30
C LEU A 116 6.31 -7.83 -11.07
N LEU A 117 5.20 -8.45 -10.65
CA LEU A 117 5.17 -9.25 -9.43
C LEU A 117 5.95 -10.55 -9.60
N ASP A 118 5.73 -11.23 -10.74
CA ASP A 118 6.49 -12.43 -11.12
C ASP A 118 7.99 -12.12 -11.26
N HIS A 119 8.34 -10.95 -11.82
CA HIS A 119 9.75 -10.53 -11.92
C HIS A 119 10.41 -10.41 -10.53
N VAL A 120 9.74 -9.78 -9.57
CA VAL A 120 10.23 -9.66 -8.18
C VAL A 120 10.38 -11.04 -7.55
N LEU A 121 9.42 -11.95 -7.75
CA LEU A 121 9.46 -13.30 -7.21
C LEU A 121 10.61 -14.14 -7.76
N ARG A 122 10.91 -14.03 -9.06
CA ARG A 122 12.03 -14.76 -9.70
C ARG A 122 13.40 -14.34 -9.20
N HIS A 123 13.53 -13.11 -8.68
CA HIS A 123 14.79 -12.58 -8.14
C HIS A 123 14.76 -12.42 -6.62
N ARG A 124 13.77 -13.02 -5.93
CA ARG A 124 13.60 -12.89 -4.47
C ARG A 124 14.86 -13.22 -3.67
N ASP A 125 15.66 -14.16 -4.15
CA ASP A 125 16.88 -14.59 -3.46
C ASP A 125 17.95 -13.48 -3.45
N THR A 126 17.97 -12.60 -4.47
CA THR A 126 18.85 -11.41 -4.49
C THR A 126 18.39 -10.29 -3.56
N PHE A 127 17.13 -10.30 -3.13
CA PHE A 127 16.61 -9.32 -2.18
C PHE A 127 16.82 -9.75 -0.72
N VAL A 128 16.86 -11.06 -0.45
CA VAL A 128 16.93 -11.63 0.91
C VAL A 128 18.34 -12.10 1.29
N GLY A 129 19.10 -12.63 0.33
CA GLY A 129 20.45 -13.17 0.54
C GLY A 129 21.53 -12.11 0.51
#